data_AF-A0A4U9UBX0-F1
#
_entry.id   AF-A0A4U9UBX0-F1
#
_cell.length_a   1.000
_cell.length_b   1.000
_cell.length_c   1.000
_cell.angle_alpha   90.00
_cell.angle_beta   90.00
_cell.angle_gamma   90.00
#
_symmetry.space_group_name_H-M   'P 1'
#
loop_
_entity.id
_entity.type
_entity.pdbx_description
1 polymer ?
#
loop_
_entity_poly.entity_id
_entity_poly.type
_entity_poly.pdbx_seq_one_letter_code
_entity_poly.pdbx_strand_id
1 'polypeptide(L)'
;MLVMADGGCIGTIGGGMIERLVIEQAIAAIAERKARVFHGRMARTGQDAVGSDCGGAMSVYIDVHGLRPRLILIGAGHVNRAIANAAKPLGFDIHVADIYPASLDPALFPVGTTLVHGETFRRPSTR
;
A
#
# COMPACT_ATOMS: atom_id res chain seq x y z
N MET A 1 17.36 -5.01 6.31
CA MET A 1 16.68 -5.94 5.37
C MET A 1 15.65 -5.15 4.59
N LEU A 2 15.60 -5.31 3.26
CA LEU A 2 14.54 -4.77 2.41
C LEU A 2 13.59 -5.91 2.04
N VAL A 3 12.28 -5.64 2.10
CA VAL A 3 11.23 -6.59 1.76
C VAL A 3 10.37 -5.97 0.65
N MET A 4 10.15 -6.74 -0.42
CA MET A 4 9.31 -6.35 -1.55
C MET A 4 7.88 -6.87 -1.35
N ALA A 5 6.91 -6.29 -2.05
CA ALA A 5 5.50 -6.65 -1.91
C ALA A 5 5.20 -8.11 -2.30
N ASP A 6 6.06 -8.72 -3.13
CA ASP A 6 6.00 -10.12 -3.54
C ASP A 6 6.69 -11.08 -2.55
N GLY A 7 7.25 -10.56 -1.46
CA GLY A 7 7.98 -11.31 -0.45
C GLY A 7 9.46 -11.54 -0.76
N GLY A 8 9.97 -11.09 -1.91
CA GLY A 8 11.41 -11.10 -2.16
C GLY A 8 12.15 -10.22 -1.14
N CYS A 9 13.38 -10.60 -0.78
CA CYS A 9 14.15 -9.94 0.28
C CYS A 9 15.60 -9.66 -0.11
N ILE A 10 16.15 -8.54 0.40
CA ILE A 10 17.56 -8.19 0.29
C ILE A 10 18.14 -7.97 1.70
N GLY A 11 19.18 -8.74 2.03
CA GLY A 11 19.80 -8.76 3.36
C GLY A 11 19.00 -9.57 4.38
N THR A 12 19.49 -9.60 5.61
CA THR A 12 18.93 -10.38 6.73
C THR A 12 18.98 -9.56 8.03
N ILE A 13 18.15 -9.91 9.01
CA ILE A 13 18.22 -9.39 10.39
C ILE A 13 18.70 -10.45 11.40
N GLY A 14 19.17 -11.60 10.93
CA GLY A 14 19.66 -12.71 11.75
C GLY A 14 18.98 -14.07 11.45
N GLY A 15 17.96 -14.11 10.58
CA GLY A 15 17.32 -15.35 10.14
C GLY A 15 16.31 -15.95 11.14
N GLY A 16 15.91 -17.19 10.85
CA GLY A 16 15.01 -17.98 11.70
C GLY A 16 13.56 -17.50 11.74
N MET A 17 12.85 -17.89 12.79
CA MET A 17 11.42 -17.58 12.94
C MET A 17 11.12 -16.08 13.10
N ILE A 18 12.03 -15.33 13.73
CA ILE A 18 11.90 -13.86 13.86
C ILE A 18 11.89 -13.22 12.47
N GLU A 19 12.87 -13.54 11.62
CA GLU A 19 12.97 -12.96 10.29
C GLU A 19 11.75 -13.29 9.42
N ARG A 20 11.27 -14.54 9.47
CA ARG A 20 10.06 -14.95 8.75
C ARG A 20 8.83 -14.12 9.16
N LEU A 21 8.61 -13.93 10.46
CA LEU A 21 7.51 -13.12 10.97
C LEU A 21 7.67 -11.63 10.62
N VAL A 22 8.90 -11.11 10.65
CA VAL A 22 9.18 -9.73 10.23
C VAL A 22 8.87 -9.53 8.74
N ILE A 23 9.20 -10.50 7.88
CA ILE A 23 8.85 -10.47 6.45
C ILE A 23 7.33 -10.42 6.28
N GLU A 24 6.57 -11.27 6.99
CA GLU A 24 5.10 -11.24 6.96
C GLU A 24 4.55 -9.88 7.41
N GLN A 25 5.10 -9.31 8.50
CA GLN A 25 4.70 -8.00 8.99
C GLN A 25 5.06 -6.87 8.01
N ALA A 26 6.18 -6.99 7.29
CA ALA A 26 6.59 -6.04 6.28
C ALA A 26 5.67 -6.06 5.05
N ILE A 27 5.30 -7.26 4.57
CA ILE A 27 4.32 -7.41 3.48
C ILE A 27 2.97 -6.80 3.89
N ALA A 28 2.50 -7.07 5.12
CA ALA A 28 1.28 -6.45 5.64
C ALA A 28 1.39 -4.92 5.74
N ALA A 29 2.51 -4.40 6.23
CA ALA A 29 2.76 -2.96 6.30
C ALA A 29 2.72 -2.29 4.92
N ILE A 30 3.29 -2.94 3.89
CA ILE A 30 3.24 -2.47 2.50
C ILE A 30 1.79 -2.40 1.99
N ALA A 31 1.01 -3.47 2.19
CA ALA A 31 -0.38 -3.52 1.76
C ALA A 31 -1.24 -2.45 2.45
N GLU A 32 -1.03 -2.23 3.75
CA GLU A 32 -1.73 -1.21 4.54
C GLU A 32 -1.17 0.20 4.34
N ARG A 33 0.01 0.34 3.72
CA ARG A 33 0.72 1.60 3.51
C ARG A 33 1.01 2.34 4.81
N LYS A 34 1.34 1.59 5.88
CA LYS A 34 1.51 2.12 7.23
C LYS A 34 2.68 1.44 7.95
N ALA A 35 3.58 2.27 8.47
CA ALA A 35 4.70 1.83 9.30
C ALA A 35 4.23 1.17 10.61
N ARG A 36 5.03 0.25 11.15
CA ARG A 36 4.74 -0.45 12.40
C ARG A 36 6.00 -0.90 13.13
N VAL A 37 5.84 -1.26 14.40
CA VAL A 37 6.89 -1.93 15.20
C VAL A 37 6.43 -3.35 15.48
N PHE A 38 7.30 -4.31 15.19
CA PHE A 38 7.14 -5.71 15.57
C PHE A 38 7.99 -6.00 16.81
N HIS A 39 7.43 -6.72 17.77
CA HIS A 39 8.12 -7.22 18.96
C HIS A 39 8.15 -8.74 18.90
N GLY A 40 9.34 -9.32 19.02
CA GLY A 40 9.54 -10.76 18.96
C GLY A 40 10.44 -11.24 20.10
N ARG A 41 9.94 -12.16 20.89
CA ARG A 41 10.70 -12.90 21.91
C ARG A 41 10.97 -14.30 21.44
N MET A 42 12.23 -14.70 21.44
CA MET A 42 12.69 -16.05 21.15
C MET A 42 12.44 -16.96 22.36
N ALA A 43 11.15 -17.18 22.63
CA ALA A 43 10.61 -18.09 23.62
C ALA A 43 9.56 -19.01 22.96
N ARG A 44 9.27 -20.16 23.57
CA ARG A 44 8.22 -21.09 23.12
C ARG A 44 6.81 -20.59 23.35
N THR A 45 6.58 -19.92 24.46
CA THR A 45 5.26 -19.50 24.93
C THR A 45 5.32 -18.15 25.61
N GLY A 46 4.16 -17.50 25.77
CA GLY A 46 4.02 -16.18 26.36
C GLY A 46 3.79 -15.08 25.32
N GLN A 47 3.62 -13.85 25.81
CA GLN A 47 3.41 -12.68 24.96
C GLN A 47 4.62 -12.45 24.05
N ASP A 48 4.36 -12.17 22.77
CA ASP A 48 5.36 -11.95 21.71
C ASP A 48 6.31 -13.13 21.46
N ALA A 49 5.99 -14.33 21.98
CA ALA A 49 6.78 -15.53 21.77
C ALA A 49 6.69 -16.01 20.32
N VAL A 50 7.84 -16.18 19.66
CA VAL A 50 7.90 -16.59 18.25
C VAL A 50 8.19 -18.08 18.04
N GLY A 51 8.11 -18.89 19.10
CA GLY A 51 8.24 -20.35 19.00
C GLY A 51 9.69 -20.83 18.82
N SER A 52 10.66 -20.21 19.51
CA SER A 52 12.08 -20.61 19.48
C SER A 52 12.70 -20.63 20.88
N ASP A 53 13.82 -21.32 21.07
CA ASP A 53 14.47 -21.55 22.38
C ASP A 53 15.80 -20.79 22.55
N CYS A 54 16.07 -19.78 21.72
CA CYS A 54 17.36 -19.08 21.73
C CYS A 54 17.51 -18.05 22.85
N GLY A 55 16.43 -17.71 23.57
CA GLY A 55 16.52 -16.91 24.80
C GLY A 55 16.83 -15.42 24.63
N GLY A 56 16.20 -14.73 23.68
CA GLY A 56 16.37 -13.28 23.47
C GLY A 56 15.10 -12.54 23.05
N ALA A 57 15.17 -11.22 22.94
CA ALA A 57 14.07 -10.37 22.50
C ALA A 57 14.56 -9.33 21.50
N MET A 58 13.72 -8.99 20.53
CA MET A 58 14.01 -8.02 19.48
C MET A 58 12.80 -7.14 19.20
N SER A 59 13.04 -5.86 18.98
CA SER A 59 12.07 -4.94 18.38
C SER A 59 12.55 -4.56 16.99
N VAL A 60 11.66 -4.64 16.00
CA VAL A 60 11.96 -4.30 14.62
C VAL A 60 11.02 -3.20 14.17
N TYR A 61 11.58 -2.06 13.78
CA TYR A 61 10.83 -1.00 13.14
C TYR A 61 10.74 -1.26 11.64
N ILE A 62 9.51 -1.24 11.13
CA ILE A 62 9.17 -1.50 9.73
C ILE A 62 8.57 -0.22 9.18
N ASP A 63 9.32 0.47 8.32
CA ASP A 63 8.84 1.62 7.57
C ASP A 63 8.52 1.24 6.12
N VAL A 64 7.61 1.98 5.48
CA VAL A 64 7.11 1.70 4.14
C VAL A 64 7.49 2.83 3.20
N HIS A 65 8.38 2.51 2.25
CA HIS A 65 8.87 3.47 1.26
C HIS A 65 8.21 3.26 -0.11
N GLY A 66 8.32 4.26 -0.99
CA GLY A 66 7.77 4.21 -2.35
C GLY A 66 6.25 4.41 -2.43
N LEU A 67 5.61 4.87 -1.33
CA LEU A 67 4.19 5.18 -1.30
C LEU A 67 3.90 6.43 -2.14
N ARG A 68 3.28 6.23 -3.31
CA ARG A 68 2.72 7.31 -4.14
C ARG A 68 1.40 7.81 -3.56
N PRO A 69 1.26 9.09 -3.15
CA PRO A 69 0.00 9.58 -2.60
C PRO A 69 -1.15 9.33 -3.59
N ARG A 70 -2.30 8.85 -3.09
CA ARG A 70 -3.46 8.59 -3.93
C ARG A 70 -4.19 9.91 -4.20
N LEU A 71 -4.43 10.23 -5.46
CA LEU A 71 -5.27 11.34 -5.90
C LEU A 71 -6.52 10.77 -6.55
N ILE A 72 -7.67 11.00 -5.91
CA ILE A 72 -8.98 10.57 -6.41
C ILE A 72 -9.70 11.79 -6.98
N LEU A 73 -9.97 11.78 -8.28
CA LEU A 73 -10.67 12.83 -8.99
C LEU A 73 -12.08 12.34 -9.32
N ILE A 74 -13.09 13.01 -8.76
CA ILE A 74 -14.51 12.71 -9.04
C ILE A 74 -14.97 13.66 -10.15
N GLY A 75 -15.27 13.10 -11.31
CA GLY A 75 -15.49 13.78 -12.59
C GLY A 75 -14.25 13.68 -13.51
N ALA A 76 -14.49 13.44 -14.80
CA ALA A 76 -13.49 13.27 -15.86
C ALA A 76 -13.53 14.44 -16.87
N GLY A 77 -14.04 15.60 -16.45
CA GLY A 77 -14.05 16.83 -17.24
C GLY A 77 -12.68 17.52 -17.36
N HIS A 78 -12.63 18.60 -18.15
CA HIS A 78 -11.39 19.31 -18.50
C HIS A 78 -10.51 19.72 -17.32
N VAL A 79 -11.11 20.15 -16.20
CA VAL A 79 -10.38 20.54 -14.98
C VAL A 79 -9.62 19.34 -14.40
N ASN A 80 -10.29 18.21 -14.19
CA ASN A 80 -9.66 17.03 -13.60
C ASN A 80 -8.65 16.37 -14.55
N ARG A 81 -8.83 16.49 -15.87
CA ARG A 81 -7.80 16.11 -16.85
C ARG A 81 -6.52 16.94 -16.69
N ALA A 82 -6.65 18.26 -16.55
CA ALA A 82 -5.50 19.14 -16.32
C ALA A 82 -4.80 18.82 -14.99
N ILE A 83 -5.58 18.59 -13.92
CA ILE A 83 -5.05 18.19 -12.61
C ILE A 83 -4.31 16.85 -12.71
N ALA A 84 -4.87 15.84 -13.37
CA ALA A 84 -4.22 14.54 -13.55
C ALA A 84 -2.86 14.68 -14.25
N ASN A 85 -2.79 15.47 -15.33
CA ASN A 85 -1.55 15.73 -16.04
C ASN A 85 -0.51 16.46 -15.18
N ALA A 86 -0.93 17.47 -14.42
CA ALA A 86 -0.04 18.18 -13.51
C ALA A 86 0.44 17.31 -12.32
N ALA A 87 -0.39 16.39 -11.84
CA ALA A 87 -0.08 15.51 -10.72
C ALA A 87 0.85 14.35 -11.10
N LYS A 88 0.85 13.91 -12.36
CA LYS A 88 1.66 12.77 -12.81
C LYS A 88 3.16 12.92 -12.50
N PRO A 89 3.85 14.02 -12.86
CA PRO A 89 5.28 14.19 -12.55
C PRO A 89 5.56 14.28 -11.05
N LEU A 90 4.56 14.62 -10.23
CA LEU A 90 4.67 14.69 -8.76
C LEU A 90 4.55 13.30 -8.10
N GLY A 91 4.36 12.24 -8.88
CA GLY A 91 4.37 10.86 -8.39
C GLY A 91 3.08 10.41 -7.72
N PHE A 92 1.94 11.05 -8.01
CA PHE A 92 0.63 10.59 -7.51
C PHE A 92 0.20 9.28 -8.18
N ASP A 93 -0.51 8.45 -7.41
CA ASP A 93 -1.32 7.34 -7.92
C ASP A 93 -2.72 7.90 -8.24
N ILE A 94 -3.03 8.06 -9.53
CA ILE A 94 -4.17 8.84 -10.00
C ILE A 94 -5.33 7.92 -10.35
N HIS A 95 -6.48 8.20 -9.73
CA HIS A 95 -7.75 7.51 -9.97
C HIS A 95 -8.79 8.55 -10.41
N VAL A 96 -9.47 8.32 -11.53
CA VAL A 96 -10.51 9.21 -12.04
C VAL A 96 -11.81 8.42 -12.14
N ALA A 97 -12.85 8.92 -11.48
CA ALA A 97 -14.18 8.32 -11.52
C ALA A 97 -15.18 9.24 -12.23
N ASP A 98 -15.99 8.72 -13.14
CA ASP A 98 -17.08 9.48 -13.78
C ASP A 98 -18.31 8.58 -14.00
N ILE A 99 -19.48 9.20 -14.10
CA ILE A 99 -20.74 8.52 -14.40
C ILE A 99 -21.03 8.43 -15.89
N TYR A 100 -20.36 9.25 -16.69
CA TYR A 100 -20.51 9.29 -18.14
C TYR A 100 -19.34 8.53 -18.81
N PRO A 101 -19.58 7.33 -19.35
CA PRO A 101 -18.51 6.47 -19.88
C PRO A 101 -17.63 7.14 -20.93
N ALA A 102 -18.21 7.98 -21.79
CA ALA A 102 -17.46 8.65 -22.85
C ALA A 102 -16.45 9.70 -22.33
N SER A 103 -16.58 10.15 -21.07
CA SER A 103 -15.55 11.01 -20.45
C SER A 103 -14.30 10.25 -20.03
N LEU A 104 -14.39 8.91 -19.89
CA LEU A 104 -13.32 8.02 -19.42
C LEU A 104 -12.52 7.43 -20.58
N ASP A 105 -12.15 8.27 -21.55
CA ASP A 105 -11.22 7.89 -22.62
C ASP A 105 -9.78 7.89 -22.08
N PRO A 106 -9.06 6.75 -22.08
CA PRO A 106 -7.67 6.66 -21.65
C PRO A 106 -6.72 7.64 -22.36
N ALA A 107 -7.01 8.03 -23.60
CA ALA A 107 -6.18 8.97 -24.36
C ALA A 107 -6.17 10.39 -23.76
N LEU A 108 -7.13 10.71 -22.88
CA LEU A 108 -7.30 12.03 -22.26
C LEU A 108 -6.57 12.16 -20.91
N PHE A 109 -5.93 11.08 -20.44
CA PHE A 109 -5.28 11.01 -19.14
C PHE A 109 -3.82 10.51 -19.24
N PRO A 110 -2.97 10.83 -18.26
CA PRO A 110 -1.62 10.28 -18.21
C PRO A 110 -1.59 8.76 -18.15
N VAL A 111 -0.54 8.15 -18.70
CA VAL A 111 -0.32 6.70 -18.62
C VAL A 111 -0.32 6.24 -17.16
N GLY A 112 -1.03 5.14 -16.89
CA GLY A 112 -1.16 4.56 -15.55
C GLY A 112 -2.20 5.24 -14.65
N THR A 113 -3.02 6.14 -15.19
CA THR A 113 -4.26 6.57 -14.50
C THR A 113 -5.28 5.43 -14.49
N THR A 114 -5.85 5.15 -13.32
CA THR A 114 -6.95 4.19 -13.19
C THR A 114 -8.27 4.90 -13.46
N LEU A 115 -9.04 4.42 -14.43
CA LEU A 115 -10.36 4.96 -14.78
C LEU A 115 -11.46 4.08 -14.22
N VAL A 116 -12.41 4.69 -13.54
CA VAL A 116 -13.51 3.99 -12.85
C VAL A 116 -14.84 4.54 -13.35
N HIS A 117 -15.63 3.72 -14.00
CA HIS A 117 -17.02 4.08 -14.31
C HIS A 117 -17.90 3.81 -13.09
N GLY A 118 -18.72 4.80 -12.71
CA GLY A 118 -19.75 4.65 -11.70
C GLY A 118 -21.15 4.84 -12.28
N GLU A 119 -22.16 4.21 -11.72
CA GLU A 119 -23.56 4.47 -12.14
C GLU A 119 -24.09 5.80 -11.61
N THR A 120 -23.53 6.28 -10.48
CA THR A 120 -23.92 7.52 -9.82
C THR A 120 -22.77 8.02 -8.94
N PHE A 121 -22.71 9.33 -8.70
CA PHE A 121 -21.84 9.91 -7.65
C PHE A 121 -22.46 9.84 -6.26
N ARG A 122 -23.73 9.43 -6.16
CA ARG A 122 -24.45 9.37 -4.89
C ARG A 122 -24.20 8.02 -4.22
N ARG A 123 -24.10 8.04 -2.88
CA ARG A 123 -24.20 6.81 -2.11
C ARG A 123 -25.59 6.19 -2.34
N PRO A 124 -25.70 4.89 -2.64
CA PRO A 124 -26.99 4.22 -2.67
C PRO A 124 -27.73 4.49 -1.35
N SER A 125 -28.99 4.90 -1.42
CA SER A 125 -29.80 5.05 -0.22
C SER A 125 -29.99 3.65 0.38
N THR A 126 -29.23 3.34 1.43
CA THR A 126 -29.49 2.20 2.29
C THR A 126 -30.88 2.42 2.90
N ARG A 127 -31.86 1.61 2.47
CA ARG A 127 -33.07 1.36 3.26
C ARG A 127 -32.70 0.44 4.41
#